data_AF-G5SVF6-F1
#
_entry.id   AF-G5SVF6-F1
#
_cell.length_a   1.000
_cell.length_b   1.000
_cell.length_c   1.000
_cell.angle_alpha   90.00
_cell.angle_beta   90.00
_cell.angle_gamma   90.00
#
_symmetry.space_group_name_H-M   'P 1'
#
loop_
_entity.id
_entity.type
_entity.pdbx_description
1 polymer ?
#
loop_
_entity_poly.entity_id
_entity_poly.type
_entity_poly.pdbx_seq_one_letter_code
_entity_poly.pdbx_strand_id
1 'polypeptide(L)'
;MNKYPKIGIRPTIDGRQGGVRESLEDKTMSLARAVADLISSHVKYSDGTPVECVIADGTIGRVGESAACAEKFEREGVGATITVTSCWCYGSETMDMNPYWPKAVWGFNGTERPGAVYLAAVLAGHAQKGLPAFGIYGRDVQDLDDNSIPADVAEKILRWARAAVAVAQMRGQSYLSIGSQCMGIAGSIVDQNFFQEYLGMRNESVDETEILRRMEEGIYDHEEYAKAMAWTEKYCKTKEGWDKNRPERQKTREQKDADWEFVVKMTLIVRDLMQGNPRLREMGFKEEAIGHNAIAAGFQGQRQWTDWKPNGDFTEALMCSTFDWNGIRKAYVLATENDSCNAVAMLFGNLLTGCGQMFSDVRTYWSPEAVKRVTGKELTGLAAGGMIHLINSGATTLDATGESTNAAGEPCMKPCWEMTEKDAEACLKATNWLPADRDYFRGGGFSSNFLSKGGMPVTMSRLNLVKGLGPVLQIAEGWTADVDPEIHEVLNKRTDPTWPTTWFVPRLCDKPAFRDVYSVMNNWGANHGAISYGHIGQDLITLASMLRIPVCMHNVEEDKIFRPAAWNAFGMDKEGADYRACRVYGPIYK
;
A
#
# COMPACT_ATOMS: atom_id res chain seq x y z
N MET A 1 -12.12 -18.55 6.69
CA MET A 1 -10.70 -18.46 6.28
C MET A 1 -10.64 -17.67 5.00
N ASN A 2 -9.83 -16.60 4.97
CA ASN A 2 -9.59 -15.85 3.75
C ASN A 2 -8.87 -16.75 2.75
N LYS A 3 -9.36 -16.81 1.50
CA LYS A 3 -8.66 -17.49 0.42
C LYS A 3 -7.77 -16.46 -0.27
N TYR A 4 -6.46 -16.56 -0.08
CA TYR A 4 -5.50 -15.67 -0.71
C TYR A 4 -4.99 -16.21 -2.07
N PRO A 5 -4.63 -15.33 -3.01
CA PRO A 5 -4.06 -15.74 -4.29
C PRO A 5 -2.65 -16.31 -4.13
N LYS A 6 -2.36 -17.45 -4.77
CA LYS A 6 -1.07 -18.14 -4.68
C LYS A 6 -0.10 -17.74 -5.80
N ILE A 7 1.19 -18.04 -5.63
CA ILE A 7 2.19 -17.95 -6.72
C ILE A 7 2.40 -19.34 -7.34
N GLY A 8 2.22 -19.44 -8.65
CA GLY A 8 2.49 -20.65 -9.42
C GLY A 8 3.95 -20.74 -9.86
N ILE A 9 4.63 -21.85 -9.60
CA ILE A 9 6.04 -22.07 -10.00
C ILE A 9 6.11 -23.10 -11.12
N ARG A 10 6.69 -22.69 -12.26
CA ARG A 10 6.72 -23.43 -13.52
C ARG A 10 8.15 -23.91 -13.83
N PRO A 11 8.54 -25.12 -13.41
CA PRO A 11 9.85 -25.71 -13.73
C PRO A 11 9.90 -26.15 -15.19
N THR A 12 10.54 -25.37 -16.08
CA THR A 12 10.66 -25.73 -17.50
C THR A 12 11.95 -26.48 -17.80
N ILE A 13 11.90 -27.45 -18.71
CA ILE A 13 13.00 -28.37 -19.01
C ILE A 13 13.17 -28.61 -20.52
N ASP A 14 14.31 -29.14 -20.95
CA ASP A 14 14.49 -29.68 -22.30
C ASP A 14 13.63 -30.95 -22.47
N GLY A 15 12.76 -30.98 -23.49
CA GLY A 15 11.85 -32.10 -23.71
C GLY A 15 12.50 -33.36 -24.31
N ARG A 16 13.79 -33.34 -24.68
CA ARG A 16 14.50 -34.49 -25.28
C ARG A 16 14.77 -35.59 -24.24
N GLN A 17 14.23 -36.78 -24.51
CA GLN A 17 14.44 -37.99 -23.70
C GLN A 17 15.63 -38.82 -24.21
N GLY A 18 16.02 -39.83 -23.43
CA GLY A 18 17.17 -40.70 -23.73
C GLY A 18 18.47 -40.22 -23.07
N GLY A 19 18.37 -39.42 -22.02
CA GLY A 19 19.48 -39.02 -21.15
C GLY A 19 19.49 -37.53 -20.82
N VAL A 20 19.02 -36.65 -21.71
CA VAL A 20 19.10 -35.19 -21.50
C VAL A 20 18.11 -34.73 -20.44
N ARG A 21 16.81 -34.92 -20.66
CA ARG A 21 15.76 -34.53 -19.71
C ARG A 21 15.97 -35.22 -18.36
N GLU A 22 16.20 -36.52 -18.37
CA GLU A 22 16.38 -37.35 -17.18
C GLU A 22 17.54 -36.85 -16.30
N SER A 23 18.62 -36.31 -16.90
CA SER A 23 19.74 -35.72 -16.16
C SER A 23 19.46 -34.36 -15.51
N LEU A 24 18.31 -33.74 -15.81
CA LEU A 24 17.99 -32.35 -15.42
C LEU A 24 16.72 -32.23 -14.57
N GLU A 25 15.92 -33.29 -14.44
CA GLU A 25 14.68 -33.32 -13.66
C GLU A 25 14.91 -32.84 -12.22
N ASP A 26 15.85 -33.47 -11.52
CA ASP A 26 16.14 -33.18 -10.11
C ASP A 26 16.63 -31.76 -9.90
N LYS A 27 17.55 -31.28 -10.76
CA LYS A 27 18.06 -29.90 -10.72
C LYS A 27 16.93 -28.89 -10.93
N THR A 28 16.14 -29.08 -11.98
CA THR A 28 15.06 -28.16 -12.36
C THR A 28 14.00 -28.09 -11.26
N MET A 29 13.65 -29.24 -10.68
CA MET A 29 12.72 -29.27 -9.55
C MET A 29 13.29 -28.69 -8.27
N SER A 30 14.58 -28.88 -8.01
CA SER A 30 15.24 -28.27 -6.85
C SER A 30 15.21 -26.74 -6.91
N LEU A 31 15.42 -26.14 -8.10
CA LEU A 31 15.27 -24.70 -8.29
C LEU A 31 13.85 -24.22 -8.00
N ALA A 32 12.83 -24.95 -8.46
CA ALA A 32 11.43 -24.60 -8.21
C ALA A 32 11.08 -24.65 -6.71
N ARG A 33 11.57 -25.67 -5.99
CA ARG A 33 11.40 -25.77 -4.54
C ARG A 33 12.13 -24.65 -3.80
N ALA A 34 13.37 -24.34 -4.19
CA ALA A 34 14.12 -23.24 -3.59
C ALA A 34 13.41 -21.89 -3.76
N VAL A 35 12.79 -21.63 -4.93
CA VAL A 35 11.98 -20.42 -5.13
C VAL A 35 10.71 -20.42 -4.29
N ALA A 36 10.02 -21.56 -4.17
CA ALA A 36 8.86 -21.69 -3.29
C ALA A 36 9.24 -21.36 -1.85
N ASP A 37 10.32 -21.98 -1.36
CA ASP A 37 10.80 -21.80 0.00
C ASP A 37 11.23 -20.35 0.26
N LEU A 38 11.96 -19.73 -0.67
CA LEU A 38 12.36 -18.33 -0.58
C LEU A 38 11.15 -17.40 -0.47
N ILE A 39 10.16 -17.55 -1.35
CA ILE A 39 8.95 -16.73 -1.36
C ILE A 39 8.14 -16.95 -0.08
N SER A 40 7.83 -18.20 0.26
CA SER A 40 6.98 -18.53 1.41
C SER A 40 7.63 -18.21 2.76
N SER A 41 8.96 -18.09 2.84
CA SER A 41 9.65 -17.67 4.06
C SER A 41 9.79 -16.15 4.24
N HIS A 42 9.73 -15.36 3.15
CA HIS A 42 10.03 -13.93 3.19
C HIS A 42 8.86 -13.03 2.77
N VAL A 43 7.84 -13.55 2.07
CA VAL A 43 6.70 -12.77 1.60
C VAL A 43 5.45 -13.19 2.36
N LYS A 44 4.73 -12.20 2.88
CA LYS A 44 3.49 -12.37 3.65
C LYS A 44 2.38 -11.55 3.00
N TYR A 45 1.14 -12.02 3.14
CA TYR A 45 -0.04 -11.17 2.92
C TYR A 45 -0.13 -10.11 4.04
N SER A 46 -1.00 -9.11 3.88
CA SER A 46 -1.09 -7.98 4.83
C SER A 46 -1.57 -8.35 6.24
N ASP A 47 -2.06 -9.58 6.46
CA ASP A 47 -2.38 -10.12 7.79
C ASP A 47 -1.23 -10.93 8.43
N GLY A 48 -0.10 -11.09 7.74
CA GLY A 48 1.07 -11.82 8.20
C GLY A 48 1.12 -13.29 7.82
N THR A 49 0.04 -13.81 7.20
CA THR A 49 0.02 -15.16 6.65
C THR A 49 1.07 -15.28 5.54
N PRO A 50 1.97 -16.29 5.57
CA PRO A 50 2.94 -16.50 4.51
C PRO A 50 2.29 -16.74 3.14
N VAL A 51 2.91 -16.23 2.07
CA VAL A 51 2.45 -16.49 0.70
C VAL A 51 2.61 -17.97 0.36
N GLU A 52 1.55 -18.57 -0.17
CA GLU A 52 1.57 -19.96 -0.63
C GLU A 52 2.07 -20.06 -2.08
N CYS A 53 2.87 -21.08 -2.35
CA CYS A 53 3.33 -21.42 -3.69
C CYS A 53 2.74 -22.74 -4.17
N VAL A 54 2.44 -22.84 -5.46
CA VAL A 54 1.96 -24.05 -6.13
C VAL A 54 2.94 -24.42 -7.22
N ILE A 55 3.61 -25.55 -7.09
CA ILE A 55 4.55 -26.05 -8.10
C ILE A 55 3.78 -26.93 -9.10
N ALA A 56 4.13 -26.88 -10.39
CA ALA A 56 3.63 -27.83 -11.39
C ALA A 56 3.88 -29.30 -10.94
N ASP A 57 3.02 -30.24 -11.34
CA ASP A 57 3.12 -31.65 -10.92
C ASP A 57 4.40 -32.34 -11.43
N GLY A 58 4.97 -31.83 -12.52
CA GLY A 58 6.26 -32.25 -13.07
C GLY A 58 6.89 -31.11 -13.86
N THR A 59 8.04 -31.39 -14.47
CA THR A 59 8.73 -30.43 -15.33
C THR A 59 8.00 -30.24 -16.67
N ILE A 60 8.15 -29.06 -17.26
CA ILE A 60 7.42 -28.62 -18.45
C ILE A 60 8.40 -28.56 -19.63
N GLY A 61 8.40 -29.60 -20.47
CA GLY A 61 9.19 -29.68 -21.70
C GLY A 61 8.40 -29.44 -22.96
N ARG A 62 7.08 -29.75 -22.98
CA ARG A 62 6.17 -29.57 -24.12
C ARG A 62 4.84 -28.92 -23.71
N VAL A 63 4.08 -28.49 -24.71
CA VAL A 63 2.80 -27.78 -24.52
C VAL A 63 1.76 -28.55 -23.71
N GLY A 64 1.73 -29.89 -23.77
CA GLY A 64 0.79 -30.69 -22.99
C GLY A 64 1.00 -30.54 -21.47
N GLU A 65 2.26 -30.50 -21.03
CA GLU A 65 2.63 -30.27 -19.63
C GLU A 65 2.35 -28.82 -19.21
N SER A 66 2.56 -27.87 -20.13
CA SER A 66 2.20 -26.46 -19.92
C SER A 66 0.70 -26.29 -19.68
N ALA A 67 -0.14 -26.99 -20.46
CA ALA A 67 -1.59 -26.97 -20.32
C ALA A 67 -2.06 -27.61 -19.00
N ALA A 68 -1.50 -28.77 -18.63
CA ALA A 68 -1.79 -29.41 -17.34
C ALA A 68 -1.40 -28.52 -16.13
N CYS A 69 -0.25 -27.84 -16.23
CA CYS A 69 0.17 -26.85 -15.24
C CYS A 69 -0.82 -25.69 -15.12
N ALA A 70 -1.31 -25.16 -16.25
CA ALA A 70 -2.29 -24.08 -16.26
C ALA A 70 -3.61 -24.51 -15.60
N GLU A 71 -4.13 -25.70 -15.94
CA GLU A 71 -5.35 -26.25 -15.34
C GLU A 71 -5.23 -26.40 -13.81
N LYS A 72 -4.09 -26.92 -13.33
CA LYS A 72 -3.81 -26.99 -11.89
C LYS A 72 -3.82 -25.60 -11.25
N PHE A 73 -3.15 -24.64 -11.86
CA PHE A 73 -3.00 -23.29 -11.32
C PHE A 73 -4.33 -22.55 -11.24
N GLU A 74 -5.20 -22.69 -12.23
CA GLU A 74 -6.56 -22.14 -12.20
C GLU A 74 -7.38 -22.73 -11.05
N ARG A 75 -7.33 -24.05 -10.84
CA ARG A 75 -8.04 -24.72 -9.75
C ARG A 75 -7.51 -24.34 -8.36
N GLU A 76 -6.21 -24.11 -8.23
CA GLU A 76 -5.54 -23.76 -6.98
C GLU A 76 -5.62 -22.27 -6.61
N GLY A 77 -6.20 -21.43 -7.47
CA GLY A 77 -6.32 -19.98 -7.23
C GLY A 77 -4.99 -19.23 -7.36
N VAL A 78 -4.15 -19.63 -8.31
CA VAL A 78 -2.91 -18.90 -8.64
C VAL A 78 -3.25 -17.54 -9.27
N GLY A 79 -2.54 -16.49 -8.83
CA GLY A 79 -2.69 -15.12 -9.33
C GLY A 79 -1.48 -14.58 -10.09
N ALA A 80 -0.33 -15.25 -10.01
CA ALA A 80 0.92 -14.86 -10.64
C ALA A 80 1.82 -16.08 -10.87
N THR A 81 2.73 -16.03 -11.86
CA THR A 81 3.60 -17.17 -12.19
C THR A 81 5.08 -16.82 -12.27
N ILE A 82 5.93 -17.69 -11.74
CA ILE A 82 7.38 -17.63 -11.95
C ILE A 82 7.85 -18.92 -12.62
N THR A 83 8.45 -18.77 -13.81
CA THR A 83 9.08 -19.86 -14.54
C THR A 83 10.54 -19.97 -14.15
N VAL A 84 11.02 -21.18 -13.89
CA VAL A 84 12.42 -21.44 -13.51
C VAL A 84 13.02 -22.52 -14.39
N THR A 85 14.29 -22.38 -14.75
CA THR A 85 15.02 -23.46 -15.44
C THR A 85 16.52 -23.38 -15.22
N SER A 86 17.16 -24.55 -15.36
CA SER A 86 18.61 -24.69 -15.45
C SER A 86 19.13 -24.89 -16.88
N CYS A 87 18.26 -24.99 -17.89
CA CYS A 87 18.64 -25.47 -19.22
C CYS A 87 17.91 -24.77 -20.38
N TRP A 88 18.20 -25.22 -21.61
CA TRP A 88 17.40 -24.85 -22.76
C TRP A 88 15.99 -25.45 -22.65
N CYS A 89 14.95 -24.69 -23.03
CA CYS A 89 13.59 -25.20 -23.20
C CYS A 89 12.97 -24.58 -24.46
N TYR A 90 11.86 -25.13 -24.92
CA TYR A 90 11.27 -24.78 -26.22
C TYR A 90 10.40 -23.52 -26.19
N GLY A 91 10.98 -22.39 -25.76
CA GLY A 91 10.43 -21.03 -25.86
C GLY A 91 8.90 -20.94 -25.75
N SER A 92 8.22 -20.72 -26.87
CA SER A 92 6.76 -20.54 -26.91
C SER A 92 5.93 -21.80 -26.61
N GLU A 93 6.49 -23.00 -26.70
CA GLU A 93 5.79 -24.23 -26.29
C GLU A 93 5.62 -24.31 -24.76
N THR A 94 6.55 -23.70 -24.00
CA THR A 94 6.63 -23.82 -22.53
C THR A 94 6.24 -22.53 -21.80
N MET A 95 6.07 -21.40 -22.50
CA MET A 95 5.72 -20.12 -21.88
C MET A 95 4.32 -20.12 -21.24
N ASP A 96 4.11 -19.23 -20.28
CA ASP A 96 2.79 -18.98 -19.70
C ASP A 96 2.02 -17.99 -20.59
N MET A 97 0.83 -18.40 -21.04
CA MET A 97 -0.01 -17.66 -21.97
C MET A 97 -1.15 -16.89 -21.27
N ASN A 98 -1.28 -16.97 -19.94
CA ASN A 98 -2.34 -16.24 -19.23
C ASN A 98 -2.17 -14.72 -19.44
N PRO A 99 -3.17 -13.97 -19.93
CA PRO A 99 -2.98 -12.54 -20.23
C PRO A 99 -2.94 -11.65 -18.98
N TYR A 100 -3.52 -12.10 -17.86
CA TYR A 100 -3.82 -11.26 -16.70
C TYR A 100 -2.87 -11.47 -15.51
N TRP A 101 -2.15 -12.59 -15.46
CA TRP A 101 -1.23 -12.85 -14.36
C TRP A 101 0.11 -12.11 -14.56
N PRO A 102 0.65 -11.43 -13.54
CA PRO A 102 2.05 -11.03 -13.53
C PRO A 102 2.95 -12.26 -13.67
N LYS A 103 4.02 -12.14 -14.48
CA LYS A 103 4.91 -13.28 -14.81
C LYS A 103 6.37 -12.91 -14.62
N ALA A 104 7.16 -13.84 -14.11
CA ALA A 104 8.62 -13.77 -14.11
C ALA A 104 9.23 -15.02 -14.71
N VAL A 105 10.45 -14.90 -15.21
CA VAL A 105 11.28 -16.03 -15.65
C VAL A 105 12.66 -15.87 -15.03
N TRP A 106 13.11 -16.89 -14.28
CA TRP A 106 14.48 -17.03 -13.82
C TRP A 106 15.21 -18.10 -14.62
N GLY A 107 16.24 -17.68 -15.35
CA GLY A 107 17.18 -18.59 -16.00
C GLY A 107 18.46 -18.70 -15.18
N PHE A 108 18.80 -19.92 -14.76
CA PHE A 108 20.07 -20.21 -14.09
C PHE A 108 21.25 -19.76 -14.96
N ASN A 109 22.22 -19.06 -14.35
CA ASN A 109 23.43 -18.62 -15.03
C ASN A 109 24.52 -19.70 -14.96
N GLY A 110 24.28 -20.84 -15.60
CA GLY A 110 25.24 -21.94 -15.73
C GLY A 110 25.79 -22.06 -17.15
N THR A 111 26.87 -22.83 -17.32
CA THR A 111 27.51 -23.00 -18.64
C THR A 111 27.17 -24.33 -19.30
N GLU A 112 27.11 -25.40 -18.52
CA GLU A 112 26.87 -26.78 -18.96
C GLU A 112 25.48 -26.92 -19.60
N ARG A 113 24.53 -26.11 -19.12
CA ARG A 113 23.15 -26.09 -19.56
C ARG A 113 22.68 -24.64 -19.68
N PRO A 114 22.12 -24.23 -20.83
CA PRO A 114 22.02 -22.82 -21.17
C PRO A 114 20.70 -22.19 -20.66
N GLY A 115 20.50 -22.15 -19.34
CA GLY A 115 19.31 -21.56 -18.71
C GLY A 115 19.05 -20.09 -19.07
N ALA A 116 20.12 -19.29 -19.13
CA ALA A 116 20.05 -17.90 -19.57
C ALA A 116 19.67 -17.73 -21.06
N VAL A 117 19.96 -18.73 -21.90
CA VAL A 117 19.56 -18.72 -23.31
C VAL A 117 18.06 -18.96 -23.44
N TYR A 118 17.50 -19.88 -22.64
CA TYR A 118 16.04 -20.01 -22.55
C TYR A 118 15.40 -18.71 -22.07
N LEU A 119 15.93 -18.09 -21.01
CA LEU A 119 15.43 -16.83 -20.47
C LEU A 119 15.30 -15.77 -21.57
N ALA A 120 16.36 -15.52 -22.34
CA ALA A 120 16.32 -14.54 -23.43
C ALA A 120 15.30 -14.94 -24.52
N ALA A 121 15.26 -16.22 -24.92
CA ALA A 121 14.36 -16.70 -25.95
C ALA A 121 12.87 -16.60 -25.55
N VAL A 122 12.53 -16.99 -24.33
CA VAL A 122 11.14 -16.95 -23.86
C VAL A 122 10.67 -15.53 -23.58
N LEU A 123 11.55 -14.63 -23.09
CA LEU A 123 11.23 -13.21 -22.95
C LEU A 123 11.00 -12.53 -24.30
N ALA A 124 11.76 -12.91 -25.34
CA ALA A 124 11.48 -12.48 -26.70
C ALA A 124 10.11 -12.97 -27.19
N GLY A 125 9.75 -14.22 -26.89
CA GLY A 125 8.41 -14.76 -27.16
C GLY A 125 7.29 -14.01 -26.44
N HIS A 126 7.48 -13.68 -25.16
CA HIS A 126 6.57 -12.84 -24.37
C HIS A 126 6.38 -11.46 -24.98
N ALA A 127 7.47 -10.78 -25.36
CA ALA A 127 7.41 -9.47 -26.00
C ALA A 127 6.70 -9.53 -27.37
N GLN A 128 7.04 -10.52 -28.20
CA GLN A 128 6.45 -10.71 -29.53
C GLN A 128 4.95 -11.00 -29.47
N LYS A 129 4.47 -11.67 -28.41
CA LYS A 129 3.06 -12.01 -28.20
C LYS A 129 2.28 -10.98 -27.38
N GLY A 130 2.92 -9.90 -26.94
CA GLY A 130 2.26 -8.87 -26.13
C GLY A 130 1.90 -9.32 -24.72
N LEU A 131 2.68 -10.24 -24.12
CA LEU A 131 2.47 -10.79 -22.79
C LEU A 131 3.67 -10.43 -21.88
N PRO A 132 3.73 -9.21 -21.31
CA PRO A 132 4.89 -8.78 -20.52
C PRO A 132 5.28 -9.77 -19.41
N ALA A 133 6.59 -10.05 -19.31
CA ALA A 133 7.18 -10.89 -18.28
C ALA A 133 8.49 -10.26 -17.77
N PHE A 134 8.80 -10.46 -16.49
CA PHE A 134 10.03 -10.01 -15.85
C PHE A 134 11.17 -11.01 -16.10
N GLY A 135 12.36 -10.49 -16.41
CA GLY A 135 13.57 -11.29 -16.56
C GLY A 135 14.42 -11.27 -15.31
N ILE A 136 14.73 -12.44 -14.77
CA ILE A 136 15.59 -12.62 -13.61
C ILE A 136 16.84 -13.38 -14.07
N TYR A 137 17.96 -12.68 -14.07
CA TYR A 137 19.28 -13.19 -14.44
C TYR A 137 20.27 -12.78 -13.35
N GLY A 138 21.00 -13.78 -12.82
CA GLY A 138 22.04 -13.58 -11.81
C GLY A 138 23.32 -13.07 -12.45
N ARG A 139 24.05 -12.22 -11.74
CA ARG A 139 25.28 -11.58 -12.23
C ARG A 139 26.41 -12.58 -12.49
N ASP A 140 26.61 -13.50 -11.56
CA ASP A 140 27.75 -14.41 -11.55
C ASP A 140 27.36 -15.79 -12.05
N VAL A 141 28.31 -16.48 -12.69
CA VAL A 141 28.12 -17.86 -13.15
C VAL A 141 28.08 -18.79 -11.93
N GLN A 142 27.15 -19.73 -11.91
CA GLN A 142 27.01 -20.75 -10.87
C GLN A 142 27.32 -22.15 -11.43
N ASP A 143 27.94 -22.98 -10.60
CA ASP A 143 28.23 -24.38 -10.92
C ASP A 143 26.93 -25.20 -10.98
N LEU A 144 26.87 -26.22 -11.85
CA LEU A 144 25.63 -26.96 -12.12
C LEU A 144 24.99 -27.61 -10.87
N ASP A 145 25.78 -28.01 -9.88
CA ASP A 145 25.31 -28.60 -8.62
C ASP A 145 24.91 -27.56 -7.56
N ASP A 146 25.22 -26.28 -7.76
CA ASP A 146 24.84 -25.19 -6.85
C ASP A 146 23.35 -24.84 -6.96
N ASN A 147 22.58 -25.22 -5.95
CA ASN A 147 21.14 -24.94 -5.84
C ASN A 147 20.82 -23.69 -5.03
N SER A 148 21.83 -22.93 -4.59
CA SER A 148 21.60 -21.68 -3.87
C SER A 148 21.02 -20.61 -4.79
N ILE A 149 20.21 -19.72 -4.21
CA ILE A 149 19.70 -18.54 -4.91
C ILE A 149 20.62 -17.36 -4.58
N PRO A 150 21.34 -16.78 -5.57
CA PRO A 150 22.19 -15.61 -5.35
C PRO A 150 21.42 -14.42 -4.80
N ALA A 151 22.09 -13.53 -4.06
CA ALA A 151 21.43 -12.40 -3.40
C ALA A 151 20.73 -11.44 -4.39
N ASP A 152 21.33 -11.19 -5.56
CA ASP A 152 20.74 -10.34 -6.60
C ASP A 152 19.53 -10.99 -7.30
N VAL A 153 19.53 -12.32 -7.41
CA VAL A 153 18.38 -13.10 -7.87
C VAL A 153 17.27 -13.07 -6.81
N ALA A 154 17.61 -13.30 -5.54
CA ALA A 154 16.66 -13.26 -4.43
C ALA A 154 15.98 -11.89 -4.31
N GLU A 155 16.74 -10.79 -4.40
CA GLU A 155 16.20 -9.42 -4.42
C GLU A 155 15.11 -9.25 -5.50
N LYS A 156 15.39 -9.68 -6.73
CA LYS A 156 14.46 -9.59 -7.86
C LYS A 156 13.23 -10.49 -7.68
N ILE A 157 13.42 -11.73 -7.22
CA ILE A 157 12.32 -12.67 -6.96
C ILE A 157 11.40 -12.09 -5.88
N LEU A 158 11.96 -11.61 -4.77
CA LEU A 158 11.17 -11.10 -3.65
C LEU A 158 10.46 -9.78 -4.01
N ARG A 159 11.13 -8.87 -4.74
CA ARG A 159 10.50 -7.63 -5.27
C ARG A 159 9.33 -7.97 -6.20
N TRP A 160 9.54 -8.87 -7.14
CA TRP A 160 8.49 -9.33 -8.06
C TRP A 160 7.35 -10.00 -7.30
N ALA A 161 7.65 -10.89 -6.35
CA ALA A 161 6.64 -11.64 -5.60
C ALA A 161 5.74 -10.73 -4.76
N ARG A 162 6.31 -9.75 -4.04
CA ARG A 162 5.54 -8.73 -3.30
C ARG A 162 4.58 -7.97 -4.21
N ALA A 163 5.07 -7.43 -5.32
CA ALA A 163 4.26 -6.69 -6.28
C ALA A 163 3.19 -7.57 -6.96
N ALA A 164 3.54 -8.80 -7.35
CA ALA A 164 2.63 -9.71 -8.02
C ALA A 164 1.47 -10.15 -7.12
N VAL A 165 1.76 -10.43 -5.84
CA VAL A 165 0.73 -10.76 -4.83
C VAL A 165 -0.14 -9.54 -4.52
N ALA A 166 0.41 -8.33 -4.52
CA ALA A 166 -0.40 -7.11 -4.40
C ALA A 166 -1.40 -6.96 -5.56
N VAL A 167 -0.96 -7.16 -6.82
CA VAL A 167 -1.87 -7.15 -7.99
C VAL A 167 -2.96 -8.22 -7.85
N ALA A 168 -2.59 -9.43 -7.47
CA ALA A 168 -3.53 -10.53 -7.36
C ALA A 168 -4.54 -10.35 -6.21
N GLN A 169 -4.15 -9.72 -5.10
CA GLN A 169 -5.03 -9.46 -3.96
C GLN A 169 -6.10 -8.41 -4.27
N MET A 170 -5.83 -7.44 -5.14
CA MET A 170 -6.82 -6.42 -5.52
C MET A 170 -7.93 -7.02 -6.40
N ARG A 171 -7.60 -7.98 -7.25
CA ARG A 171 -8.55 -8.54 -8.23
C ARG A 171 -9.76 -9.16 -7.54
N GLY A 172 -10.95 -8.69 -7.91
CA GLY A 172 -12.23 -9.16 -7.39
C GLY A 172 -12.65 -8.55 -6.05
N GLN A 173 -11.79 -7.73 -5.42
CA GLN A 173 -12.13 -6.97 -4.22
C GLN A 173 -12.89 -5.69 -4.58
N SER A 174 -13.46 -5.03 -3.57
CA SER A 174 -14.18 -3.76 -3.75
C SER A 174 -13.41 -2.58 -3.17
N TYR A 175 -13.57 -1.40 -3.78
CA TYR A 175 -13.48 -0.13 -3.09
C TYR A 175 -14.87 0.27 -2.60
N LEU A 176 -15.01 0.57 -1.31
CA LEU A 176 -16.27 1.05 -0.73
C LEU A 176 -16.25 2.57 -0.56
N SER A 177 -17.11 3.25 -1.32
CA SER A 177 -17.39 4.68 -1.16
C SER A 177 -18.47 4.87 -0.08
N ILE A 178 -18.11 5.42 1.08
CA ILE A 178 -19.07 5.83 2.12
C ILE A 178 -19.32 7.32 1.95
N GLY A 179 -20.50 7.65 1.40
CA GLY A 179 -20.76 8.92 0.76
C GLY A 179 -20.29 8.95 -0.69
N SER A 180 -19.96 10.14 -1.18
CA SER A 180 -19.64 10.45 -2.56
C SER A 180 -18.47 11.43 -2.64
N GLN A 181 -18.55 12.44 -3.51
CA GLN A 181 -17.54 13.48 -3.66
C GLN A 181 -17.45 14.38 -2.41
N CYS A 182 -16.24 14.68 -1.98
CA CYS A 182 -15.97 15.60 -0.88
C CYS A 182 -15.42 16.92 -1.40
N MET A 183 -16.13 18.03 -1.15
CA MET A 183 -15.65 19.41 -1.37
C MET A 183 -15.08 19.75 -2.76
N GLY A 184 -15.45 19.00 -3.81
CA GLY A 184 -14.89 19.20 -5.14
C GLY A 184 -13.52 18.54 -5.37
N ILE A 185 -13.03 17.72 -4.43
CA ILE A 185 -11.74 17.02 -4.53
C ILE A 185 -11.82 16.01 -5.67
N ALA A 186 -10.92 16.14 -6.65
CA ALA A 186 -10.95 15.32 -7.87
C ALA A 186 -10.85 13.82 -7.57
N GLY A 187 -9.99 13.42 -6.63
CA GLY A 187 -9.81 12.01 -6.26
C GLY A 187 -11.02 11.38 -5.55
N SER A 188 -11.95 12.18 -5.03
CA SER A 188 -13.22 11.70 -4.46
C SER A 188 -14.33 11.51 -5.51
N ILE A 189 -14.09 11.95 -6.75
CA ILE A 189 -14.92 11.57 -7.89
C ILE A 189 -14.47 10.18 -8.33
N VAL A 190 -15.03 9.15 -7.71
CA VAL A 190 -14.61 7.75 -7.91
C VAL A 190 -14.79 7.34 -9.38
N ASP A 191 -13.69 7.04 -10.07
CA ASP A 191 -13.69 6.53 -11.44
C ASP A 191 -13.76 4.99 -11.43
N GLN A 192 -14.95 4.45 -11.69
CA GLN A 192 -15.18 3.01 -11.68
C GLN A 192 -14.41 2.27 -12.79
N ASN A 193 -14.20 2.91 -13.95
CA ASN A 193 -13.45 2.30 -15.04
C ASN A 193 -11.98 2.14 -14.67
N PHE A 194 -11.40 3.09 -13.92
CA PHE A 194 -10.05 2.94 -13.40
C PHE A 194 -9.93 1.69 -12.50
N PHE A 195 -10.80 1.56 -11.50
CA PHE A 195 -10.78 0.40 -10.58
C PHE A 195 -11.00 -0.92 -11.33
N GLN A 196 -11.92 -0.95 -12.29
CA GLN A 196 -12.19 -2.14 -13.10
C GLN A 196 -11.02 -2.49 -14.03
N GLU A 197 -10.60 -1.56 -14.91
CA GLU A 197 -9.67 -1.86 -16.01
C GLU A 197 -8.23 -2.04 -15.52
N TYR A 198 -7.79 -1.28 -14.49
CA TYR A 198 -6.42 -1.34 -13.98
C TYR A 198 -6.27 -2.29 -12.80
N LEU A 199 -7.20 -2.28 -11.85
CA LEU A 199 -7.06 -3.00 -10.58
C LEU A 199 -7.88 -4.29 -10.53
N GLY A 200 -8.83 -4.48 -11.46
CA GLY A 200 -9.72 -5.63 -11.48
C GLY A 200 -10.67 -5.63 -10.28
N MET A 201 -10.90 -4.44 -9.71
CA MET A 201 -11.72 -4.20 -8.52
C MET A 201 -13.14 -3.81 -8.91
N ARG A 202 -14.06 -3.96 -7.95
CA ARG A 202 -15.42 -3.43 -7.99
C ARG A 202 -15.48 -2.09 -7.25
N ASN A 203 -16.54 -1.33 -7.48
CA ASN A 203 -16.87 -0.16 -6.69
C ASN A 203 -18.25 -0.35 -6.07
N GLU A 204 -18.28 -0.38 -4.75
CA GLU A 204 -19.52 -0.34 -3.96
C GLU A 204 -19.70 1.06 -3.40
N SER A 205 -20.95 1.43 -3.13
CA SER A 205 -21.26 2.73 -2.54
C SER A 205 -22.42 2.63 -1.57
N VAL A 206 -22.27 3.25 -0.41
CA VAL A 206 -23.34 3.48 0.56
C VAL A 206 -23.42 4.96 0.85
N ASP A 207 -24.63 5.49 1.00
CA ASP A 207 -24.79 6.86 1.51
C ASP A 207 -24.44 6.91 3.00
N GLU A 208 -23.96 8.05 3.49
CA GLU A 208 -23.55 8.20 4.90
C GLU A 208 -24.73 7.98 5.87
N THR A 209 -25.98 8.14 5.42
CA THR A 209 -27.18 7.79 6.19
C THR A 209 -27.22 6.35 6.67
N GLU A 210 -26.54 5.41 6.00
CA GLU A 210 -26.46 4.02 6.46
C GLU A 210 -25.74 3.91 7.80
N ILE A 211 -24.76 4.78 8.09
CA ILE A 211 -24.13 4.83 9.42
C ILE A 211 -25.16 5.22 10.47
N LEU A 212 -25.98 6.23 10.19
CA LEU A 212 -27.02 6.70 11.12
C LEU A 212 -28.10 5.64 11.34
N ARG A 213 -28.55 4.97 10.27
CA ARG A 213 -29.52 3.88 10.39
C ARG A 213 -28.98 2.79 11.29
N ARG A 214 -27.74 2.34 11.08
CA ARG A 214 -27.13 1.31 11.92
C ARG A 214 -26.95 1.74 13.37
N MET A 215 -26.67 3.01 13.63
CA MET A 215 -26.62 3.54 15.01
C MET A 215 -28.00 3.55 15.67
N GLU A 216 -29.02 4.06 14.98
CA GLU A 216 -30.38 4.21 15.50
C GLU A 216 -31.06 2.86 15.74
N GLU A 217 -30.92 1.92 14.78
CA GLU A 217 -31.52 0.59 14.83
C GLU A 217 -30.67 -0.43 15.62
N GLY A 218 -29.50 -0.03 16.15
CA GLY A 218 -28.64 -0.90 16.95
C GLY A 218 -27.92 -1.99 16.16
N ILE A 219 -27.59 -1.73 14.89
CA ILE A 219 -26.97 -2.69 13.96
C ILE A 219 -25.44 -2.65 14.08
N TYR A 220 -24.96 -3.06 15.25
CA TYR A 220 -23.55 -3.24 15.59
C TYR A 220 -23.45 -4.17 16.79
N ASP A 221 -22.32 -4.87 16.97
CA ASP A 221 -22.15 -5.73 18.13
C ASP A 221 -22.08 -4.91 19.44
N HIS A 222 -23.10 -5.06 20.29
CA HIS A 222 -23.20 -4.34 21.56
C HIS A 222 -22.19 -4.80 22.62
N GLU A 223 -21.79 -6.07 22.60
CA GLU A 223 -20.76 -6.59 23.50
C GLU A 223 -19.39 -6.04 23.10
N GLU A 224 -19.11 -6.01 21.79
CA GLU A 224 -17.90 -5.38 21.29
C GLU A 224 -17.89 -3.88 21.57
N TYR A 225 -19.01 -3.18 21.38
CA TYR A 225 -19.13 -1.77 21.72
C TYR A 225 -18.79 -1.48 23.18
N ALA A 226 -19.27 -2.29 24.13
CA ALA A 226 -18.94 -2.12 25.54
C ALA A 226 -17.42 -2.27 25.79
N LYS A 227 -16.77 -3.24 25.13
CA LYS A 227 -15.32 -3.43 25.18
C LYS A 227 -14.56 -2.25 24.56
N ALA A 228 -15.01 -1.79 23.40
CA ALA A 228 -14.45 -0.66 22.66
C ALA A 228 -14.51 0.63 23.48
N MET A 229 -15.64 0.89 24.13
CA MET A 229 -15.80 2.04 25.02
C MET A 229 -14.90 1.94 26.25
N ALA A 230 -14.82 0.78 26.92
CA ALA A 230 -13.93 0.62 28.07
C ALA A 230 -12.45 0.84 27.72
N TRP A 231 -12.03 0.37 26.55
CA TRP A 231 -10.69 0.64 26.02
C TRP A 231 -10.50 2.13 25.67
N THR A 232 -11.48 2.75 25.03
CA THR A 232 -11.46 4.17 24.64
C THR A 232 -11.41 5.07 25.87
N GLU A 233 -12.15 4.76 26.93
CA GLU A 233 -12.06 5.44 28.22
C GLU A 233 -10.65 5.37 28.80
N LYS A 234 -10.04 4.18 28.79
CA LYS A 234 -8.71 3.95 29.36
C LYS A 234 -7.61 4.68 28.59
N TYR A 235 -7.58 4.57 27.26
CA TYR A 235 -6.44 4.98 26.44
C TYR A 235 -6.64 6.30 25.69
N CYS A 236 -7.87 6.65 25.33
CA CYS A 236 -8.15 7.78 24.45
C CYS A 236 -8.78 8.97 25.20
N LYS A 237 -9.82 8.76 26.01
CA LYS A 237 -10.48 9.84 26.75
C LYS A 237 -9.59 10.46 27.81
N THR A 238 -8.73 9.68 28.46
CA THR A 238 -7.68 10.17 29.36
C THR A 238 -6.64 11.06 28.66
N LYS A 239 -6.61 11.00 27.33
CA LYS A 239 -5.77 11.79 26.42
C LYS A 239 -6.58 12.83 25.64
N GLU A 240 -7.83 13.10 26.03
CA GLU A 240 -8.59 14.22 25.48
C GLU A 240 -7.84 15.51 25.77
N GLY A 241 -7.45 16.22 24.71
CA GLY A 241 -6.62 17.40 24.80
C GLY A 241 -7.40 18.68 25.06
N TRP A 242 -6.69 19.80 24.96
CA TRP A 242 -7.27 21.14 25.08
C TRP A 242 -8.23 21.44 23.92
N ASP A 243 -9.21 22.29 24.17
CA ASP A 243 -10.22 22.66 23.18
C ASP A 243 -9.90 24.02 22.56
N LYS A 244 -9.56 24.05 21.26
CA LYS A 244 -9.21 25.30 20.56
C LYS A 244 -10.42 26.15 20.19
N ASN A 245 -11.63 25.60 20.29
CA ASN A 245 -12.84 26.31 19.91
C ASN A 245 -13.04 27.54 20.81
N ARG A 246 -13.60 28.60 20.22
CA ARG A 246 -14.06 29.76 20.98
C ARG A 246 -15.06 29.31 22.07
N PRO A 247 -15.10 29.94 23.26
CA PRO A 247 -15.92 29.48 24.38
C PRO A 247 -17.39 29.19 24.01
N GLU A 248 -17.99 30.04 23.17
CA GLU A 248 -19.37 29.88 22.69
C GLU A 248 -19.60 28.72 21.73
N ARG A 249 -18.52 28.16 21.17
CA ARG A 249 -18.53 26.97 20.30
C ARG A 249 -18.02 25.72 21.00
N GLN A 250 -17.53 25.78 22.23
CA GLN A 250 -17.15 24.57 22.94
C GLN A 250 -18.38 23.72 23.27
N LYS A 251 -18.27 22.40 23.08
CA LYS A 251 -19.30 21.46 23.53
C LYS A 251 -19.20 21.27 25.04
N THR A 252 -20.35 21.06 25.69
CA THR A 252 -20.36 20.67 27.11
C THR A 252 -19.73 19.28 27.29
N ARG A 253 -19.40 18.90 28.53
CA ARG A 253 -18.83 17.57 28.82
C ARG A 253 -19.75 16.46 28.35
N GLU A 254 -21.04 16.58 28.62
CA GLU A 254 -22.07 15.62 28.21
C GLU A 254 -22.15 15.48 26.69
N GLN A 255 -22.04 16.60 25.96
CA GLN A 255 -22.03 16.58 24.50
C GLN A 255 -20.75 15.95 23.93
N LYS A 256 -19.59 16.17 24.56
CA LYS A 256 -18.34 15.52 24.15
C LYS A 256 -18.34 14.02 24.46
N ASP A 257 -18.94 13.61 25.58
CA ASP A 257 -19.10 12.20 25.90
C ASP A 257 -20.03 11.49 24.91
N ALA A 258 -21.10 12.17 24.47
CA ALA A 258 -21.93 11.68 23.37
C ALA A 258 -21.16 11.59 22.04
N ASP A 259 -20.24 12.53 21.75
CA ASP A 259 -19.37 12.43 20.58
C ASP A 259 -18.44 11.22 20.66
N TRP A 260 -17.89 10.89 21.84
CA TRP A 260 -17.06 9.72 22.05
C TRP A 260 -17.81 8.42 21.77
N GLU A 261 -19.02 8.28 22.31
CA GLU A 261 -19.89 7.13 22.01
C GLU A 261 -20.18 7.02 20.52
N PHE A 262 -20.44 8.16 19.87
CA PHE A 262 -20.75 8.23 18.45
C PHE A 262 -19.57 7.76 17.59
N VAL A 263 -18.36 8.29 17.80
CA VAL A 263 -17.20 7.94 16.97
C VAL A 263 -16.74 6.49 17.16
N VAL A 264 -16.93 5.91 18.36
CA VAL A 264 -16.66 4.49 18.62
C VAL A 264 -17.67 3.61 17.86
N LYS A 265 -18.96 3.93 17.89
CA LYS A 265 -19.98 3.21 17.08
C LYS A 265 -19.70 3.36 15.59
N MET A 266 -19.32 4.56 15.14
CA MET A 266 -18.96 4.81 13.75
C MET A 266 -17.81 3.91 13.29
N THR A 267 -16.80 3.73 14.13
CA THR A 267 -15.65 2.86 13.82
C THR A 267 -16.07 1.41 13.63
N LEU A 268 -16.91 0.87 14.53
CA LEU A 268 -17.47 -0.48 14.40
C LEU A 268 -18.27 -0.64 13.11
N ILE A 269 -19.17 0.31 12.84
CA ILE A 269 -20.06 0.29 11.68
C ILE A 269 -19.27 0.36 10.38
N VAL A 270 -18.28 1.25 10.27
CA VAL A 270 -17.45 1.39 9.07
C VAL A 270 -16.65 0.11 8.81
N ARG A 271 -16.08 -0.51 9.85
CA ARG A 271 -15.41 -1.81 9.71
C ARG A 271 -16.36 -2.90 9.24
N ASP A 272 -17.55 -2.97 9.83
CA ASP A 272 -18.56 -3.98 9.48
C ASP A 272 -19.13 -3.76 8.07
N LEU A 273 -19.24 -2.51 7.61
CA LEU A 273 -19.56 -2.19 6.22
C LEU A 273 -18.49 -2.74 5.27
N MET A 274 -17.20 -2.60 5.60
CA MET A 274 -16.11 -3.07 4.75
C MET A 274 -16.02 -4.60 4.68
N GLN A 275 -16.05 -5.28 5.84
CA GLN A 275 -15.68 -6.70 5.95
C GLN A 275 -16.85 -7.65 6.26
N GLY A 276 -18.01 -7.10 6.63
CA GLY A 276 -19.09 -7.88 7.23
C GLY A 276 -18.79 -8.24 8.68
N ASN A 277 -19.79 -8.79 9.36
CA ASN A 277 -19.67 -9.20 10.76
C ASN A 277 -20.61 -10.37 11.06
N PRO A 278 -20.10 -11.57 11.40
CA PRO A 278 -20.92 -12.72 11.76
C PRO A 278 -21.89 -12.46 12.92
N ARG A 279 -21.55 -11.55 13.85
CA ARG A 279 -22.40 -11.21 15.00
C ARG A 279 -23.68 -10.51 14.58
N LEU A 280 -23.63 -9.67 13.54
CA LEU A 280 -24.84 -9.08 12.95
C LEU A 280 -25.80 -10.15 12.42
N ARG A 281 -25.28 -11.26 11.87
CA ARG A 281 -26.11 -12.37 11.41
C ARG A 281 -26.83 -13.05 12.56
N GLU A 282 -26.14 -13.24 13.69
CA GLU A 282 -26.71 -13.81 14.91
C GLU A 282 -27.78 -12.89 15.52
N MET A 283 -27.59 -11.57 15.40
CA MET A 283 -28.57 -10.55 15.80
C MET A 283 -29.78 -10.44 14.85
N GLY A 284 -29.77 -11.13 13.71
CA GLY A 284 -30.86 -11.15 12.72
C GLY A 284 -30.65 -10.25 11.49
N PHE A 285 -29.60 -9.43 11.48
CA PHE A 285 -29.22 -8.52 10.39
C PHE A 285 -28.38 -9.27 9.33
N LYS A 286 -29.04 -10.21 8.64
CA LYS A 286 -28.36 -11.18 7.76
C LYS A 286 -27.74 -10.52 6.52
N GLU A 287 -28.32 -9.44 6.02
CA GLU A 287 -27.82 -8.68 4.87
C GLU A 287 -26.60 -7.87 5.28
N GLU A 288 -26.71 -7.07 6.34
CA GLU A 288 -25.64 -6.21 6.85
C GLU A 288 -24.42 -7.00 7.30
N ALA A 289 -24.63 -8.23 7.79
CA ALA A 289 -23.56 -9.15 8.17
C ALA A 289 -22.63 -9.58 7.02
N ILE A 290 -23.04 -9.41 5.76
CA ILE A 290 -22.24 -9.79 4.58
C ILE A 290 -21.12 -8.79 4.33
N GLY A 291 -21.37 -7.50 4.58
CA GLY A 291 -20.46 -6.41 4.21
C GLY A 291 -20.29 -6.25 2.69
N HIS A 292 -19.30 -5.45 2.30
CA HIS A 292 -19.09 -5.05 0.89
C HIS A 292 -17.83 -5.64 0.25
N ASN A 293 -17.18 -6.62 0.90
CA ASN A 293 -15.94 -7.25 0.42
C ASN A 293 -14.87 -6.19 0.04
N ALA A 294 -14.74 -5.16 0.89
CA ALA A 294 -13.95 -3.98 0.58
C ALA A 294 -12.54 -4.10 1.14
N ILE A 295 -11.54 -4.13 0.25
CA ILE A 295 -10.11 -4.12 0.65
C ILE A 295 -9.62 -2.70 0.96
N ALA A 296 -10.29 -1.70 0.40
CA ALA A 296 -10.10 -0.29 0.70
C ALA A 296 -11.46 0.42 0.71
N ALA A 297 -11.56 1.51 1.44
CA ALA A 297 -12.76 2.34 1.50
C ALA A 297 -12.38 3.82 1.60
N GLY A 298 -13.37 4.68 1.51
CA GLY A 298 -13.24 6.10 1.82
C GLY A 298 -14.48 6.63 2.51
N PHE A 299 -14.30 7.58 3.42
CA PHE A 299 -15.40 8.26 4.11
C PHE A 299 -15.45 9.72 3.67
N GLN A 300 -16.57 10.15 3.09
CA GLN A 300 -16.72 11.50 2.54
C GLN A 300 -16.60 12.54 3.65
N GLY A 301 -17.43 12.44 4.69
CA GLY A 301 -17.47 13.34 5.84
C GLY A 301 -17.86 14.77 5.47
N GLN A 302 -16.91 15.52 4.93
CA GLN A 302 -17.18 16.89 4.54
C GLN A 302 -18.05 16.93 3.27
N ARG A 303 -19.08 17.78 3.19
CA ARG A 303 -19.51 18.77 4.19
C ARG A 303 -20.75 18.35 4.95
N GLN A 304 -21.62 17.58 4.31
CA GLN A 304 -22.99 17.36 4.75
C GLN A 304 -23.04 16.59 6.07
N TRP A 305 -22.20 15.56 6.23
CA TRP A 305 -22.08 14.85 7.49
C TRP A 305 -21.47 15.74 8.56
N THR A 306 -20.27 16.28 8.35
CA THR A 306 -19.53 17.01 9.40
C THR A 306 -20.13 18.37 9.78
N ASP A 307 -20.99 18.95 8.93
CA ASP A 307 -21.78 20.13 9.25
C ASP A 307 -22.85 19.83 10.33
N TRP A 308 -23.11 18.57 10.65
CA TRP A 308 -24.15 18.15 11.61
C TRP A 308 -23.69 17.09 12.63
N LYS A 309 -22.91 16.11 12.21
CA LYS A 309 -22.49 14.92 12.99
C LYS A 309 -20.99 14.95 13.31
N PRO A 310 -20.53 14.26 14.36
CA PRO A 310 -19.11 14.13 14.66
C PRO A 310 -18.32 13.62 13.44
N ASN A 311 -17.14 14.18 13.21
CA ASN A 311 -16.31 13.82 12.06
C ASN A 311 -15.74 12.39 12.13
N GLY A 312 -15.09 11.98 11.04
CA GLY A 312 -14.52 10.63 10.89
C GLY A 312 -13.18 10.42 11.58
N ASP A 313 -12.59 11.44 12.23
CA ASP A 313 -11.15 11.44 12.54
C ASP A 313 -10.70 10.23 13.37
N PHE A 314 -11.43 9.93 14.44
CA PHE A 314 -11.15 8.77 15.29
C PHE A 314 -11.29 7.44 14.54
N THR A 315 -12.33 7.33 13.70
CA THR A 315 -12.57 6.15 12.87
C THR A 315 -11.45 5.94 11.85
N GLU A 316 -11.08 7.00 11.13
CA GLU A 316 -10.03 6.98 10.11
C GLU A 316 -8.66 6.65 10.71
N ALA A 317 -8.31 7.25 11.85
CA ALA A 317 -7.06 7.01 12.55
C ALA A 317 -6.97 5.56 13.05
N LEU A 318 -7.99 5.05 13.76
CA LEU A 318 -7.95 3.68 14.28
C LEU A 318 -8.08 2.61 13.20
N MET A 319 -8.91 2.81 12.17
CA MET A 319 -9.00 1.86 11.06
C MET A 319 -7.66 1.70 10.35
N CYS A 320 -6.94 2.81 10.14
CA CYS A 320 -5.62 2.79 9.51
C CYS A 320 -4.47 2.37 10.45
N SER A 321 -4.73 2.20 11.74
CA SER A 321 -3.77 1.70 12.72
C SER A 321 -3.72 0.17 12.76
N THR A 322 -2.59 -0.42 13.17
CA THR A 322 -2.44 -1.88 13.29
C THR A 322 -2.93 -2.45 14.62
N PHE A 323 -3.75 -1.71 15.36
CA PHE A 323 -4.30 -2.14 16.64
C PHE A 323 -5.58 -1.35 16.97
N ASP A 324 -6.44 -1.98 17.77
CA ASP A 324 -7.57 -1.33 18.44
C ASP A 324 -7.92 -2.09 19.74
N TRP A 325 -9.14 -1.94 20.24
CA TRP A 325 -9.64 -2.66 21.42
C TRP A 325 -9.64 -4.19 21.28
N ASN A 326 -9.54 -4.74 20.07
CA ASN A 326 -9.39 -6.17 19.84
C ASN A 326 -7.94 -6.66 19.81
N GLY A 327 -6.99 -5.76 20.09
CA GLY A 327 -5.57 -6.04 20.06
C GLY A 327 -4.95 -5.71 18.72
N ILE A 328 -3.80 -6.31 18.45
CA ILE A 328 -3.03 -6.08 17.22
C ILE A 328 -3.71 -6.79 16.05
N ARG A 329 -3.85 -6.08 14.93
CA ARG A 329 -4.48 -6.56 13.70
C ARG A 329 -3.88 -5.91 12.47
N LYS A 330 -4.20 -6.43 11.28
CA LYS A 330 -3.88 -5.72 10.04
C LYS A 330 -4.49 -4.32 10.05
N ALA A 331 -3.77 -3.34 9.49
CA ALA A 331 -4.32 -2.03 9.21
C ALA A 331 -5.32 -2.13 8.05
N TYR A 332 -6.43 -1.41 8.15
CA TYR A 332 -7.34 -1.20 7.03
C TYR A 332 -6.91 0.02 6.22
N VAL A 333 -7.42 0.12 4.99
CA VAL A 333 -7.26 1.31 4.15
C VAL A 333 -8.59 2.05 4.13
N LEU A 334 -8.66 3.17 4.86
CA LEU A 334 -9.82 4.06 4.88
C LEU A 334 -9.35 5.49 4.57
N ALA A 335 -9.70 5.98 3.39
CA ALA A 335 -9.30 7.31 2.94
C ALA A 335 -10.23 8.40 3.50
N THR A 336 -9.63 9.39 4.16
CA THR A 336 -10.25 10.66 4.49
C THR A 336 -10.80 11.34 3.23
N GLU A 337 -11.95 11.99 3.36
CA GLU A 337 -12.61 12.75 2.29
C GLU A 337 -12.99 11.92 1.05
N ASN A 338 -13.11 10.61 1.25
CA ASN A 338 -13.36 9.63 0.20
C ASN A 338 -12.40 9.75 -1.00
N ASP A 339 -11.17 10.24 -0.78
CA ASP A 339 -10.18 10.38 -1.84
C ASP A 339 -9.69 8.99 -2.28
N SER A 340 -10.39 8.41 -3.25
CA SER A 340 -10.13 7.08 -3.79
C SER A 340 -8.76 6.96 -4.45
N CYS A 341 -8.21 8.06 -4.98
CA CYS A 341 -6.86 8.07 -5.53
C CYS A 341 -5.80 7.98 -4.43
N ASN A 342 -6.01 8.64 -3.29
CA ASN A 342 -5.14 8.45 -2.12
C ASN A 342 -5.32 7.07 -1.52
N ALA A 343 -6.55 6.56 -1.46
CA ALA A 343 -6.87 5.22 -0.98
C ALA A 343 -6.09 4.16 -1.77
N VAL A 344 -5.98 4.30 -3.10
CA VAL A 344 -5.22 3.37 -3.94
C VAL A 344 -3.72 3.47 -3.67
N ALA A 345 -3.18 4.68 -3.48
CA ALA A 345 -1.77 4.85 -3.10
C ALA A 345 -1.47 4.23 -1.72
N MET A 346 -2.36 4.41 -0.74
CA MET A 346 -2.31 3.71 0.55
C MET A 346 -2.40 2.19 0.36
N LEU A 347 -3.34 1.70 -0.43
CA LEU A 347 -3.52 0.27 -0.70
C LEU A 347 -2.26 -0.34 -1.30
N PHE A 348 -1.59 0.34 -2.23
CA PHE A 348 -0.31 -0.11 -2.78
C PHE A 348 0.75 -0.23 -1.69
N GLY A 349 0.92 0.81 -0.86
CA GLY A 349 1.87 0.77 0.26
C GLY A 349 1.55 -0.33 1.29
N ASN A 350 0.27 -0.50 1.64
CA ASN A 350 -0.16 -1.53 2.58
C ASN A 350 0.06 -2.95 2.04
N LEU A 351 -0.29 -3.22 0.79
CA LEU A 351 -0.11 -4.56 0.20
C LEU A 351 1.37 -4.92 -0.02
N LEU A 352 2.25 -3.93 -0.18
CA LEU A 352 3.69 -4.14 -0.33
C LEU A 352 4.42 -4.31 1.01
N THR A 353 3.93 -3.71 2.10
CA THR A 353 4.67 -3.64 3.37
C THR A 353 3.97 -4.26 4.58
N GLY A 354 2.64 -4.45 4.51
CA GLY A 354 1.82 -4.83 5.66
C GLY A 354 1.67 -3.76 6.75
N CYS A 355 2.32 -2.60 6.61
CA CYS A 355 2.29 -1.52 7.60
C CYS A 355 1.01 -0.67 7.48
N GLY A 356 0.65 0.01 8.57
CA GLY A 356 -0.28 1.14 8.51
C GLY A 356 0.18 2.20 7.52
N GLN A 357 -0.75 2.91 6.89
CA GLN A 357 -0.43 3.91 5.87
C GLN A 357 -0.92 5.26 6.32
N MET A 358 -0.07 6.27 6.18
CA MET A 358 -0.45 7.63 6.51
C MET A 358 -1.25 8.23 5.36
N PHE A 359 -2.38 8.81 5.68
CA PHE A 359 -3.03 9.82 4.85
C PHE A 359 -2.53 11.20 5.32
N SER A 360 -2.20 12.11 4.40
CA SER A 360 -1.80 13.48 4.76
C SER A 360 -2.09 14.50 3.67
N ASP A 361 -2.45 15.73 4.06
CA ASP A 361 -2.30 16.88 3.18
C ASP A 361 -0.82 17.21 3.01
N VAL A 362 -0.43 17.52 1.77
CA VAL A 362 0.83 18.18 1.42
C VAL A 362 0.66 19.67 1.63
N ARG A 363 0.65 20.07 2.91
CA ARG A 363 0.07 21.34 3.34
C ARG A 363 0.94 22.56 3.04
N THR A 364 2.21 22.50 3.40
CA THR A 364 3.10 23.67 3.32
C THR A 364 4.54 23.27 3.02
N TYR A 365 5.18 23.97 2.09
CA TYR A 365 6.63 23.95 1.93
C TYR A 365 7.25 25.03 2.83
N TRP A 366 8.18 24.61 3.69
CA TRP A 366 8.97 25.48 4.54
C TRP A 366 10.39 25.59 3.99
N SER A 367 10.69 26.71 3.31
CA SER A 367 12.06 27.03 2.93
C SER A 367 12.89 27.39 4.18
N PRO A 368 14.23 27.18 4.14
CA PRO A 368 15.12 27.60 5.23
C PRO A 368 14.95 29.07 5.61
N GLU A 369 14.81 29.95 4.62
CA GLU A 369 14.63 31.39 4.81
C GLU A 369 13.29 31.71 5.45
N ALA A 370 12.22 31.01 5.04
CA ALA A 370 10.89 31.19 5.61
C ALA A 370 10.87 30.79 7.10
N VAL A 371 11.53 29.68 7.46
CA VAL A 371 11.67 29.26 8.86
C VAL A 371 12.48 30.26 9.66
N LYS A 372 13.66 30.69 9.17
CA LYS A 372 14.49 31.69 9.83
C LYS A 372 13.75 33.00 10.06
N ARG A 373 12.99 33.47 9.08
CA ARG A 373 12.21 34.71 9.18
C ARG A 373 11.13 34.65 10.27
N VAL A 374 10.46 33.52 10.45
CA VAL A 374 9.29 33.43 11.35
C VAL A 374 9.63 32.90 12.74
N THR A 375 10.77 32.21 12.88
CA THR A 375 11.21 31.61 14.15
C THR A 375 12.49 32.26 14.70
N GLY A 376 13.24 33.00 13.88
CA GLY A 376 14.59 33.47 14.22
C GLY A 376 15.67 32.38 14.18
N LYS A 377 15.31 31.11 13.91
CA LYS A 377 16.22 29.96 13.94
C LYS A 377 16.42 29.33 12.56
N GLU A 378 17.61 28.79 12.32
CA GLU A 378 17.93 28.08 11.09
C GLU A 378 17.53 26.61 11.17
N LEU A 379 17.06 26.05 10.04
CA LEU A 379 16.90 24.60 9.91
C LEU A 379 18.29 23.94 9.88
N THR A 380 18.39 22.77 10.51
CA THR A 380 19.63 21.98 10.58
C THR A 380 19.34 20.50 10.32
N GLY A 381 20.39 19.67 10.24
CA GLY A 381 20.25 18.23 10.00
C GLY A 381 19.58 17.92 8.66
N LEU A 382 18.69 16.92 8.63
CA LEU A 382 17.95 16.54 7.44
C LEU A 382 17.14 17.71 6.85
N ALA A 383 16.58 18.57 7.69
CA ALA A 383 15.73 19.68 7.26
C ALA A 383 16.50 20.91 6.76
N ALA A 384 17.84 20.90 6.74
CA ALA A 384 18.65 22.08 6.39
C ALA A 384 18.33 22.66 4.99
N GLY A 385 17.92 21.81 4.04
CA GLY A 385 17.50 22.20 2.67
C GLY A 385 16.03 22.61 2.54
N GLY A 386 15.29 22.68 3.64
CA GLY A 386 13.85 22.87 3.68
C GLY A 386 13.10 21.57 3.97
N MET A 387 11.80 21.69 4.25
CA MET A 387 10.93 20.56 4.60
C MET A 387 9.50 20.81 4.12
N ILE A 388 8.72 19.73 4.03
CA ILE A 388 7.29 19.74 3.70
C ILE A 388 6.52 19.37 4.96
N HIS A 389 5.52 20.17 5.30
CA HIS A 389 4.56 19.88 6.37
C HIS A 389 3.50 18.93 5.84
N LEU A 390 3.55 17.67 6.27
CA LEU A 390 2.51 16.70 6.03
C LEU A 390 1.59 16.65 7.26
N ILE A 391 0.31 16.94 7.06
CA ILE A 391 -0.65 17.09 8.16
C ILE A 391 -2.07 16.86 7.65
N ASN A 392 -2.63 15.68 7.86
CA ASN A 392 -4.03 15.46 7.47
C ASN A 392 -4.98 16.35 8.27
N SER A 393 -6.20 16.55 7.75
CA SER A 393 -7.27 17.34 8.36
C SER A 393 -7.93 16.68 9.59
N GLY A 394 -7.15 16.02 10.45
CA GLY A 394 -7.62 15.47 11.72
C GLY A 394 -7.13 14.06 12.03
N ALA A 395 -6.94 13.21 11.01
CA ALA A 395 -6.74 11.78 11.21
C ALA A 395 -5.48 11.24 10.53
N THR A 396 -4.71 10.40 11.19
CA THR A 396 -3.80 9.49 10.48
C THR A 396 -3.51 8.27 11.34
N THR A 397 -2.90 7.24 10.76
CA THR A 397 -2.57 6.01 11.50
C THR A 397 -1.70 6.33 12.73
N LEU A 398 -2.03 5.75 13.88
CA LEU A 398 -1.28 5.99 15.13
C LEU A 398 0.12 5.35 15.08
N ASP A 399 0.32 4.38 14.20
CA ASP A 399 1.64 3.84 13.85
C ASP A 399 2.61 4.95 13.44
N ALA A 400 2.12 6.01 12.79
CA ALA A 400 2.94 7.11 12.30
C ALA A 400 3.48 8.05 13.39
N THR A 401 3.13 7.83 14.65
CA THR A 401 3.86 8.43 15.78
C THR A 401 5.35 8.08 15.71
N GLY A 402 5.69 6.90 15.15
CA GLY A 402 7.07 6.40 15.09
C GLY A 402 7.57 5.89 16.45
N GLU A 403 6.67 5.61 17.38
CA GLU A 403 7.03 5.15 18.73
C GLU A 403 7.51 3.70 18.77
N SER A 404 7.11 2.88 17.79
CA SER A 404 7.69 1.55 17.59
C SER A 404 9.16 1.66 17.22
N THR A 405 9.98 0.70 17.68
CA THR A 405 11.42 0.67 17.37
C THR A 405 11.82 -0.59 16.62
N ASN A 406 12.69 -0.42 15.62
CA ASN A 406 13.28 -1.52 14.87
C ASN A 406 14.37 -2.24 15.71
N ALA A 407 15.01 -3.28 15.15
CA ALA A 407 16.06 -4.02 15.85
C ALA A 407 17.30 -3.17 16.21
N ALA A 408 17.53 -2.04 15.51
CA ALA A 408 18.59 -1.09 15.80
C ALA A 408 18.18 -0.02 16.84
N GLY A 409 16.95 -0.07 17.35
CA GLY A 409 16.42 0.93 18.29
C GLY A 409 15.95 2.23 17.63
N GLU A 410 15.85 2.26 16.30
CA GLU A 410 15.43 3.45 15.54
C GLU A 410 13.89 3.50 15.40
N PRO A 411 13.29 4.69 15.34
CA PRO A 411 11.86 4.87 15.09
C PRO A 411 11.40 4.16 13.81
N CYS A 412 10.24 3.50 13.86
CA CYS A 412 9.69 2.80 12.70
C CYS A 412 8.16 2.68 12.78
N MET A 413 7.56 2.26 11.67
CA MET A 413 6.24 1.64 11.64
C MET A 413 6.42 0.16 11.32
N LYS A 414 5.64 -0.72 11.96
CA LYS A 414 5.79 -2.17 11.78
C LYS A 414 4.54 -2.77 11.16
N PRO A 415 4.66 -3.86 10.39
CA PRO A 415 3.50 -4.66 10.06
C PRO A 415 2.93 -5.32 11.32
N CYS A 416 1.66 -5.72 11.28
CA CYS A 416 0.96 -6.21 12.47
C CYS A 416 1.59 -7.45 13.11
N TRP A 417 2.27 -8.31 12.35
CA TRP A 417 2.96 -9.50 12.88
C TRP A 417 4.29 -9.21 13.58
N GLU A 418 4.79 -7.97 13.49
CA GLU A 418 5.99 -7.49 14.20
C GLU A 418 5.65 -6.52 15.34
N MET A 419 4.41 -6.03 15.37
CA MET A 419 3.92 -5.16 16.45
C MET A 419 3.81 -5.95 17.76
N THR A 420 4.13 -5.26 18.86
CA THR A 420 3.91 -5.75 20.23
C THR A 420 2.90 -4.88 20.97
N GLU A 421 2.32 -5.38 22.07
CA GLU A 421 1.41 -4.58 22.90
C GLU A 421 2.11 -3.31 23.42
N LYS A 422 3.41 -3.40 23.71
CA LYS A 422 4.23 -2.26 24.13
C LYS A 422 4.35 -1.21 23.02
N ASP A 423 4.52 -1.63 21.77
CA ASP A 423 4.54 -0.71 20.62
C ASP A 423 3.20 0.01 20.51
N ALA A 424 2.07 -0.72 20.55
CA ALA A 424 0.73 -0.16 20.48
C ALA A 424 0.44 0.84 21.62
N GLU A 425 0.79 0.49 22.87
CA GLU A 425 0.64 1.39 24.02
C GLU A 425 1.53 2.64 23.92
N ALA A 426 2.72 2.52 23.33
CA ALA A 426 3.59 3.67 23.10
C ALA A 426 2.98 4.65 22.08
N CYS A 427 2.43 4.14 20.97
CA CYS A 427 1.71 4.94 19.99
C CYS A 427 0.49 5.65 20.60
N LEU A 428 -0.30 4.95 21.42
CA LEU A 428 -1.44 5.54 22.14
C LEU A 428 -0.99 6.63 23.11
N LYS A 429 0.11 6.41 23.84
CA LYS A 429 0.64 7.38 24.81
C LYS A 429 1.11 8.67 24.13
N ALA A 430 1.67 8.58 22.93
CA ALA A 430 2.15 9.71 22.14
C ALA A 430 1.02 10.49 21.43
N THR A 431 -0.21 9.94 21.42
CA THR A 431 -1.36 10.56 20.77
C THR A 431 -2.25 11.27 21.79
N ASN A 432 -2.64 12.51 21.48
CA ASN A 432 -3.72 13.22 22.15
C ASN A 432 -4.94 13.28 21.23
N TRP A 433 -6.13 13.34 21.82
CA TRP A 433 -7.40 13.42 21.09
C TRP A 433 -8.02 14.80 21.25
N LEU A 434 -7.91 15.65 20.24
CA LEU A 434 -8.23 17.07 20.35
C LEU A 434 -9.66 17.28 19.85
N PRO A 435 -10.55 17.96 20.61
CA PRO A 435 -11.87 18.31 20.12
C PRO A 435 -11.78 19.02 18.76
N ALA A 436 -12.52 18.51 17.78
CA ALA A 436 -12.48 19.01 16.42
C ALA A 436 -12.81 20.51 16.33
N ASP A 437 -12.21 21.20 15.38
CA ASP A 437 -12.50 22.61 15.12
C ASP A 437 -13.93 22.79 14.60
N ARG A 438 -14.82 23.32 15.43
CA ARG A 438 -16.24 23.52 15.10
C ARG A 438 -16.49 24.75 14.22
N ASP A 439 -15.46 25.47 13.80
CA ASP A 439 -15.54 26.33 12.63
C ASP A 439 -15.57 25.55 11.31
N TYR A 440 -14.98 24.35 11.27
CA TYR A 440 -15.01 23.43 10.13
C TYR A 440 -15.98 22.26 10.35
N PHE A 441 -15.83 21.53 11.45
CA PHE A 441 -16.57 20.33 11.82
C PHE A 441 -17.63 20.66 12.87
N ARG A 442 -18.71 21.32 12.44
CA ARG A 442 -19.77 21.83 13.33
C ARG A 442 -20.35 20.75 14.26
N GLY A 443 -20.41 19.52 13.76
CA GLY A 443 -20.87 18.34 14.46
C GLY A 443 -19.92 17.78 15.53
N GLY A 444 -18.68 18.27 15.65
CA GLY A 444 -17.69 17.83 16.64
C GLY A 444 -16.85 16.63 16.17
N GLY A 445 -16.38 15.82 17.11
CA GLY A 445 -15.40 14.75 16.87
C GLY A 445 -14.04 15.02 17.53
N PHE A 446 -13.07 14.12 17.31
CA PHE A 446 -11.76 14.16 17.96
C PHE A 446 -10.63 13.83 17.00
N SER A 447 -9.76 14.80 16.75
CA SER A 447 -8.58 14.66 15.89
C SER A 447 -7.44 13.93 16.62
N SER A 448 -6.73 13.05 15.92
CA SER A 448 -5.56 12.32 16.43
C SER A 448 -4.31 13.18 16.34
N ASN A 449 -3.95 13.87 17.41
CA ASN A 449 -2.80 14.79 17.44
C ASN A 449 -1.53 14.11 17.97
N PHE A 450 -0.47 14.17 17.18
CA PHE A 450 0.87 13.79 17.58
C PHE A 450 1.90 14.45 16.63
N LEU A 451 3.18 14.32 16.97
CA LEU A 451 4.30 14.66 16.09
C LEU A 451 5.05 13.37 15.77
N SER A 452 5.13 13.00 14.49
CA SER A 452 5.94 11.85 14.06
C SER A 452 7.40 12.06 14.44
N LYS A 453 8.04 11.03 15.02
CA LYS A 453 9.49 11.05 15.27
C LYS A 453 10.29 11.24 13.98
N GLY A 454 11.34 12.04 14.05
CA GLY A 454 12.32 12.21 12.97
C GLY A 454 13.19 10.97 12.73
N GLY A 455 13.78 10.90 11.54
CA GLY A 455 14.73 9.86 11.14
C GLY A 455 14.13 8.63 10.47
N MET A 456 12.80 8.47 10.43
CA MET A 456 12.18 7.34 9.76
C MET A 456 12.35 7.46 8.24
N PRO A 457 12.89 6.44 7.54
CA PRO A 457 12.81 6.39 6.09
C PRO A 457 11.34 6.22 5.70
N VAL A 458 10.87 7.03 4.75
CA VAL A 458 9.49 6.96 4.28
C VAL A 458 9.41 7.21 2.77
N THR A 459 8.34 6.73 2.16
CA THR A 459 8.02 6.98 0.76
C THR A 459 6.65 7.62 0.66
N MET A 460 6.60 8.87 0.20
CA MET A 460 5.35 9.54 -0.17
C MET A 460 4.96 9.13 -1.58
N SER A 461 3.70 8.76 -1.80
CA SER A 461 3.17 8.36 -3.10
C SER A 461 1.79 8.95 -3.37
N ARG A 462 1.46 9.14 -4.65
CA ARG A 462 0.16 9.64 -5.08
C ARG A 462 -0.22 9.08 -6.44
N LEU A 463 -1.43 8.54 -6.55
CA LEU A 463 -2.07 8.25 -7.81
C LEU A 463 -2.86 9.49 -8.27
N ASN A 464 -2.78 9.83 -9.56
CA ASN A 464 -3.66 10.84 -10.16
C ASN A 464 -4.26 10.31 -11.46
N LEU A 465 -5.48 10.76 -11.79
CA LEU A 465 -6.13 10.48 -13.07
C LEU A 465 -6.02 11.68 -13.99
N VAL A 466 -5.32 11.52 -15.12
CA VAL A 466 -5.11 12.59 -16.10
C VAL A 466 -5.93 12.30 -17.35
N LYS A 467 -6.84 13.21 -17.71
CA LYS A 467 -7.71 13.05 -18.88
C LYS A 467 -6.89 12.85 -20.16
N GLY A 468 -7.19 11.78 -20.90
CA GLY A 468 -6.49 11.42 -22.14
C GLY A 468 -5.19 10.63 -21.96
N LEU A 469 -4.72 10.47 -20.71
CA LEU A 469 -3.57 9.66 -20.36
C LEU A 469 -3.96 8.45 -19.49
N GLY A 470 -4.86 8.64 -18.52
CA GLY A 470 -5.24 7.63 -17.54
C GLY A 470 -4.52 7.83 -16.19
N PRO A 471 -4.36 6.78 -15.38
CA PRO A 471 -3.66 6.86 -14.11
C PRO A 471 -2.16 7.13 -14.28
N VAL A 472 -1.60 7.95 -13.39
CA VAL A 472 -0.15 8.16 -13.23
C VAL A 472 0.22 8.04 -11.77
N LEU A 473 1.42 7.55 -11.47
CA LEU A 473 1.94 7.43 -10.10
C LEU A 473 3.11 8.41 -9.87
N GLN A 474 3.08 9.10 -8.73
CA GLN A 474 4.19 9.91 -8.21
C GLN A 474 4.77 9.25 -6.96
N ILE A 475 6.09 9.32 -6.81
CA ILE A 475 6.85 8.69 -5.73
C ILE A 475 7.93 9.68 -5.26
N ALA A 476 8.04 9.91 -3.96
CA ALA A 476 9.10 10.69 -3.35
C ALA A 476 9.60 9.97 -2.09
N GLU A 477 10.76 9.31 -2.19
CA GLU A 477 11.47 8.76 -1.04
C GLU A 477 12.13 9.88 -0.25
N GLY A 478 12.18 9.73 1.07
CA GLY A 478 12.77 10.71 1.96
C GLY A 478 12.75 10.25 3.40
N TRP A 479 12.76 11.21 4.32
CA TRP A 479 12.77 10.92 5.75
C TRP A 479 11.80 11.83 6.48
N THR A 480 11.26 11.33 7.60
CA THR A 480 10.73 12.23 8.63
C THR A 480 11.89 12.98 9.28
N ALA A 481 11.67 14.21 9.72
CA ALA A 481 12.70 15.04 10.33
C ALA A 481 12.25 15.60 11.68
N ASP A 482 13.17 15.64 12.64
CA ASP A 482 13.02 16.46 13.83
C ASP A 482 13.54 17.87 13.54
N VAL A 483 12.92 18.85 14.17
CA VAL A 483 13.37 20.25 14.17
C VAL A 483 13.47 20.74 15.61
N ASP A 484 14.15 21.86 15.82
CA ASP A 484 14.17 22.52 17.14
C ASP A 484 12.71 22.66 17.66
N PRO A 485 12.43 22.28 18.92
CA PRO A 485 11.06 22.31 19.44
C PRO A 485 10.38 23.68 19.32
N GLU A 486 11.13 24.78 19.39
CA GLU A 486 10.59 26.13 19.20
C GLU A 486 10.19 26.39 17.75
N ILE A 487 10.94 25.82 16.78
CA ILE A 487 10.54 25.84 15.36
C ILE A 487 9.22 25.08 15.23
N HIS A 488 9.13 23.84 15.72
CA HIS A 488 7.90 23.06 15.64
C HIS A 488 6.72 23.84 16.26
N GLU A 489 6.86 24.33 17.49
CA GLU A 489 5.81 25.06 18.20
C GLU A 489 5.28 26.27 17.41
N VAL A 490 6.17 27.11 16.88
CA VAL A 490 5.77 28.30 16.10
C VAL A 490 5.07 27.90 14.80
N LEU A 491 5.58 26.88 14.11
CA LEU A 491 5.03 26.43 12.82
C LEU A 491 3.74 25.61 12.97
N ASN A 492 3.58 24.87 14.06
CA ASN A 492 2.42 24.06 14.35
C ASN A 492 1.22 24.95 14.76
N LYS A 493 1.45 25.89 15.70
CA LYS A 493 0.41 26.84 16.18
C LYS A 493 -0.21 27.69 15.08
N ARG A 494 0.58 28.05 14.06
CA ARG A 494 0.11 28.87 12.94
C ARG A 494 -0.63 28.09 11.84
N THR A 495 -0.58 26.76 11.87
CA THR A 495 -1.11 25.89 10.80
C THR A 495 -2.39 25.21 11.27
N ASP A 496 -2.27 24.12 12.02
CA ASP A 496 -3.34 23.55 12.81
C ASP A 496 -2.74 22.69 13.93
N PRO A 497 -2.70 23.18 15.18
CA PRO A 497 -2.06 22.46 16.28
C PRO A 497 -2.90 21.30 16.83
N THR A 498 -4.09 21.04 16.28
CA THR A 498 -4.96 19.92 16.71
C THR A 498 -4.83 18.66 15.85
N TRP A 499 -4.06 18.74 14.77
CA TRP A 499 -3.92 17.67 13.77
C TRP A 499 -2.56 16.96 13.88
N PRO A 500 -2.39 15.74 13.33
CA PRO A 500 -1.13 15.01 13.37
C PRO A 500 -0.10 15.62 12.42
N THR A 501 1.09 15.95 12.92
CA THR A 501 2.17 16.55 12.11
C THR A 501 3.27 15.55 11.80
N THR A 502 3.70 15.56 10.55
CA THR A 502 4.97 14.95 10.10
C THR A 502 5.76 15.98 9.30
N TRP A 503 7.01 16.23 9.68
CA TRP A 503 7.95 17.00 8.86
C TRP A 503 8.66 16.05 7.90
N PHE A 504 8.43 16.23 6.60
CA PHE A 504 8.99 15.36 5.57
C PHE A 504 10.10 16.08 4.79
N VAL A 505 11.20 15.38 4.56
CA VAL A 505 12.32 15.84 3.74
C VAL A 505 12.53 14.84 2.61
N PRO A 506 12.23 15.19 1.34
CA PRO A 506 12.48 14.30 0.22
C PRO A 506 13.99 14.18 -0.06
N ARG A 507 14.42 12.99 -0.49
CA ARG A 507 15.76 12.79 -1.07
C ARG A 507 15.84 13.57 -2.39
N LEU A 508 16.82 14.46 -2.49
CA LEU A 508 17.07 15.25 -3.69
C LEU A 508 17.98 14.49 -4.68
N CYS A 509 17.85 14.81 -5.96
CA CYS A 509 18.72 14.27 -7.01
C CYS A 509 18.72 15.20 -8.24
N ASP A 510 19.47 14.84 -9.28
CA ASP A 510 19.66 15.69 -10.47
C ASP A 510 18.42 15.81 -11.39
N LYS A 511 17.29 15.20 -11.01
CA LYS A 511 16.03 15.31 -11.76
C LYS A 511 15.34 16.66 -11.46
N PRO A 512 14.70 17.31 -12.46
CA PRO A 512 14.09 18.63 -12.26
C PRO A 512 13.08 18.72 -11.11
N ALA A 513 12.26 17.68 -10.90
CA ALA A 513 11.27 17.64 -9.82
C ALA A 513 11.88 17.38 -8.42
N PHE A 514 13.17 17.04 -8.35
CA PHE A 514 13.89 16.70 -7.10
C PHE A 514 15.15 17.53 -6.90
N ARG A 515 15.33 18.62 -7.66
CA ARG A 515 16.50 19.50 -7.53
C ARG A 515 16.55 20.23 -6.17
N ASP A 516 15.38 20.49 -5.60
CA ASP A 516 15.18 21.12 -4.30
C ASP A 516 13.81 20.72 -3.73
N VAL A 517 13.62 20.92 -2.42
CA VAL A 517 12.38 20.51 -1.71
C VAL A 517 11.15 21.25 -2.24
N TYR A 518 11.32 22.51 -2.67
CA TYR A 518 10.26 23.28 -3.30
C TYR A 518 9.75 22.60 -4.57
N SER A 519 10.67 22.15 -5.43
CA SER A 519 10.37 21.52 -6.70
C SER A 519 9.60 20.21 -6.50
N VAL A 520 9.87 19.48 -5.41
CA VAL A 520 9.09 18.28 -5.06
C VAL A 520 7.64 18.66 -4.79
N MET A 521 7.39 19.64 -3.90
CA MET A 521 6.02 20.06 -3.59
C MET A 521 5.33 20.69 -4.81
N ASN A 522 6.04 21.52 -5.57
CA ASN A 522 5.48 22.23 -6.73
C ASN A 522 5.08 21.28 -7.87
N ASN A 523 5.69 20.11 -7.97
CA ASN A 523 5.33 19.09 -8.97
C ASN A 523 4.36 18.04 -8.42
N TRP A 524 3.97 18.09 -7.14
CA TRP A 524 3.01 17.15 -6.58
C TRP A 524 1.61 17.40 -7.16
N GLY A 525 0.95 16.35 -7.65
CA GLY A 525 -0.24 16.46 -8.51
C GLY A 525 -1.58 16.61 -7.78
N ALA A 526 -1.58 16.62 -6.45
CA ALA A 526 -2.79 16.72 -5.63
C ALA A 526 -2.50 17.42 -4.28
N ASN A 527 -3.54 17.72 -3.51
CA ASN A 527 -3.37 18.19 -2.13
C ASN A 527 -3.01 17.05 -1.15
N HIS A 528 -3.34 15.80 -1.48
CA HIS A 528 -3.04 14.65 -0.62
C HIS A 528 -1.81 13.85 -1.05
N GLY A 529 -1.21 13.15 -0.10
CA GLY A 529 -0.24 12.07 -0.32
C GLY A 529 -0.49 10.89 0.62
N ALA A 530 -0.09 9.70 0.18
CA ALA A 530 -0.03 8.50 1.00
C ALA A 530 1.44 8.22 1.39
N ILE A 531 1.72 8.03 2.67
CA ILE A 531 3.09 7.84 3.16
C ILE A 531 3.24 6.46 3.77
N SER A 532 4.21 5.71 3.25
CA SER A 532 4.60 4.38 3.73
C SER A 532 5.93 4.45 4.45
N TYR A 533 6.10 3.65 5.50
CA TYR A 533 7.41 3.44 6.12
C TYR A 533 8.33 2.65 5.19
N GLY A 534 9.61 3.02 5.20
CA GLY A 534 10.66 2.48 4.32
C GLY A 534 10.82 3.23 3.00
N HIS A 535 11.90 2.91 2.30
CA HIS A 535 12.16 3.33 0.92
C HIS A 535 11.68 2.23 -0.03
N ILE A 536 10.39 2.31 -0.39
CA ILE A 536 9.68 1.28 -1.16
C ILE A 536 9.43 1.70 -2.62
N GLY A 537 10.07 2.76 -3.10
CA GLY A 537 9.82 3.30 -4.42
C GLY A 537 10.11 2.31 -5.55
N GLN A 538 11.14 1.49 -5.41
CA GLN A 538 11.46 0.40 -6.35
C GLN A 538 10.36 -0.67 -6.43
N ASP A 539 9.69 -0.96 -5.31
CA ASP A 539 8.60 -1.95 -5.24
C ASP A 539 7.33 -1.34 -5.85
N LEU A 540 7.06 -0.05 -5.59
CA LEU A 540 5.97 0.71 -6.24
C LEU A 540 6.15 0.82 -7.76
N ILE A 541 7.38 1.08 -8.25
CA ILE A 541 7.67 1.10 -9.70
C ILE A 541 7.41 -0.26 -10.33
N THR A 542 7.80 -1.35 -9.63
CA THR A 542 7.55 -2.72 -10.08
C THR A 542 6.05 -2.98 -10.17
N LEU A 543 5.29 -2.67 -9.12
CA LEU A 543 3.83 -2.79 -9.06
C LEU A 543 3.15 -1.97 -10.16
N ALA A 544 3.53 -0.70 -10.32
CA ALA A 544 2.96 0.19 -11.33
C ALA A 544 3.15 -0.36 -12.75
N SER A 545 4.33 -0.93 -13.05
CA SER A 545 4.57 -1.56 -14.35
C SER A 545 3.72 -2.82 -14.59
N MET A 546 3.43 -3.58 -13.54
CA MET A 546 2.47 -4.70 -13.62
C MET A 546 1.05 -4.22 -13.87
N LEU A 547 0.67 -3.05 -13.39
CA LEU A 547 -0.65 -2.47 -13.63
C LEU A 547 -0.70 -1.60 -14.88
N ARG A 548 0.44 -1.37 -15.54
CA ARG A 548 0.62 -0.46 -16.69
C ARG A 548 0.25 0.99 -16.34
N ILE A 549 0.59 1.39 -15.11
CA ILE A 549 0.47 2.76 -14.63
C ILE A 549 1.84 3.43 -14.81
N PRO A 550 1.99 4.44 -15.69
CA PRO A 550 3.24 5.17 -15.83
C PRO A 550 3.62 5.95 -14.56
N VAL A 551 4.90 5.96 -14.24
CA VAL A 551 5.46 6.71 -13.09
C VAL A 551 5.97 8.06 -13.59
N CYS A 552 5.21 9.13 -13.30
CA CYS A 552 5.48 10.47 -13.83
C CYS A 552 6.46 11.30 -13.01
N MET A 553 6.81 10.83 -11.80
CA MET A 553 7.77 11.50 -10.91
C MET A 553 8.34 10.48 -9.92
N HIS A 554 9.66 10.29 -9.88
CA HIS A 554 10.35 9.49 -8.85
C HIS A 554 11.82 9.86 -8.65
N ASN A 555 12.31 9.73 -7.41
CA ASN A 555 13.73 9.89 -7.04
C ASN A 555 14.46 8.57 -6.78
N VAL A 556 13.82 7.43 -7.08
CA VAL A 556 14.46 6.11 -7.04
C VAL A 556 15.62 6.04 -8.05
N GLU A 557 16.73 5.44 -7.62
CA GLU A 557 17.93 5.19 -8.44
C GLU A 557 17.60 4.30 -9.65
N GLU A 558 18.22 4.57 -10.80
CA GLU A 558 17.85 3.93 -12.06
C GLU A 558 18.15 2.43 -12.10
N ASP A 559 19.22 1.99 -11.42
CA ASP A 559 19.62 0.58 -11.33
C ASP A 559 18.68 -0.26 -10.45
N LYS A 560 17.87 0.39 -9.60
CA LYS A 560 16.82 -0.24 -8.80
C LYS A 560 15.50 -0.43 -9.55
N ILE A 561 15.33 0.21 -10.72
CA ILE A 561 14.11 0.07 -11.54
C ILE A 561 14.01 -1.35 -12.07
N PHE A 562 12.95 -2.06 -11.68
CA PHE A 562 12.65 -3.40 -12.16
C PHE A 562 11.26 -3.44 -12.80
N ARG A 563 11.22 -3.70 -14.10
CA ARG A 563 10.00 -3.72 -14.93
C ARG A 563 10.02 -4.95 -15.86
N PRO A 564 8.91 -5.33 -16.51
CA PRO A 564 8.93 -6.40 -17.50
C PRO A 564 9.98 -6.13 -18.58
N ALA A 565 10.66 -7.19 -19.05
CA ALA A 565 11.79 -7.06 -19.96
C ALA A 565 11.45 -6.32 -21.26
N ALA A 566 10.19 -6.40 -21.69
CA ALA A 566 9.69 -5.72 -22.87
C ALA A 566 9.79 -4.18 -22.78
N TRP A 567 9.80 -3.58 -21.59
CA TRP A 567 9.98 -2.12 -21.43
C TRP A 567 11.29 -1.64 -22.06
N ASN A 568 12.35 -2.46 -22.03
CA ASN A 568 13.64 -2.10 -22.64
C ASN A 568 13.55 -1.95 -24.17
N ALA A 569 12.60 -2.63 -24.83
CA ALA A 569 12.36 -2.48 -26.26
C ALA A 569 11.65 -1.17 -26.62
N PHE A 570 11.07 -0.48 -25.64
CA PHE A 570 10.44 0.83 -25.84
C PHE A 570 11.42 1.99 -25.70
N GLY A 571 12.70 1.75 -25.39
CA GLY A 571 13.75 2.77 -25.39
C GLY A 571 14.65 2.73 -24.17
N MET A 572 15.81 3.37 -24.28
CA MET A 572 16.81 3.43 -23.19
C MET A 572 16.45 4.48 -22.13
N ASP A 573 15.81 5.59 -22.53
CA ASP A 573 15.22 6.56 -21.62
C ASP A 573 14.07 5.91 -20.82
N LYS A 574 14.28 5.71 -19.52
CA LYS A 574 13.42 4.89 -18.67
C LYS A 574 12.04 5.49 -18.46
N GLU A 575 11.92 6.81 -18.46
CA GLU A 575 10.63 7.51 -18.36
C GLU A 575 9.84 7.37 -19.66
N GLY A 576 10.43 7.74 -20.79
CA GLY A 576 9.77 7.63 -22.08
C GLY A 576 9.41 6.19 -22.45
N ALA A 577 10.26 5.22 -22.10
CA ALA A 577 9.96 3.81 -22.30
C ALA A 577 8.74 3.36 -21.49
N ASP A 578 8.58 3.87 -20.26
CA ASP A 578 7.43 3.57 -19.40
C ASP A 578 6.12 4.04 -20.03
N TYR A 579 6.06 5.32 -20.42
CA TYR A 579 4.88 5.88 -21.08
C TYR A 579 4.50 5.15 -22.36
N ARG A 580 5.49 4.80 -23.19
CA ARG A 580 5.24 4.07 -24.44
C ARG A 580 4.74 2.65 -24.17
N ALA A 581 5.35 1.93 -23.23
CA ALA A 581 4.95 0.57 -22.87
C ALA A 581 3.55 0.55 -22.24
N CYS A 582 3.29 1.41 -21.24
CA CYS A 582 1.98 1.51 -20.60
C CYS A 582 0.87 1.86 -21.60
N ARG A 583 1.13 2.79 -22.54
CA ARG A 583 0.19 3.12 -23.60
C ARG A 583 -0.07 1.95 -24.56
N VAL A 584 0.95 1.17 -24.91
CA VAL A 584 0.83 0.07 -25.87
C VAL A 584 0.14 -1.15 -25.25
N TYR A 585 0.49 -1.50 -24.01
CA TYR A 585 -0.11 -2.64 -23.33
C TYR A 585 -1.48 -2.33 -22.72
N GLY A 586 -1.74 -1.07 -22.37
CA GLY A 586 -2.99 -0.64 -21.77
C GLY A 586 -3.26 -1.24 -20.39
N PRO A 587 -4.46 -0.97 -19.83
CA PRO A 587 -4.89 -1.54 -18.56
C PRO A 587 -4.88 -3.07 -18.62
N ILE A 588 -4.52 -3.73 -17.52
CA ILE A 588 -4.33 -5.19 -17.49
C ILE A 588 -5.63 -5.99 -17.68
N TYR A 589 -6.81 -5.45 -17.37
CA TYR A 589 -8.10 -6.17 -17.41
C TYR A 589 -9.05 -5.68 -18.53
N LYS A 590 -8.51 -5.11 -19.61
CA LYS A 590 -9.27 -4.57 -20.74
C LYS A 590 -9.30 -5.52 -21.95
#